data_AF-A0A951X4X1-F1
#
_entry.id   AF-A0A951X4X1-F1
#
_cell.length_a   1.000
_cell.length_b   1.000
_cell.length_c   1.000
_cell.angle_alpha   90.00
_cell.angle_beta   90.00
_cell.angle_gamma   90.00
#
_symmetry.space_group_name_H-M   'P 1'
#
loop_
_entity.id
_entity.type
_entity.pdbx_description
1 polymer ?
#
loop_
_entity_poly.entity_id
_entity_poly.type
_entity_poly.pdbx_seq_one_letter_code
_entity_poly.pdbx_strand_id
1 'polypeptide(L)'
;MPIAAAVRQNRHQHRAPGNTERLLTHLHRGGVYAHLWTDAGRRSYWFRVDRRGRRRRVPRRWLALNVYFTIHPLSEIPPESGSGRRDRRYISSQLPYIAAINCLFADFDGKDYVEPVEYGPYLPADYAQLPQMVRRQAAQSAQEHAFYHDPAPYKQRALNAIERLDITPSVIVDSGGGYHCYWLLDKPVPLDDANRDDVQATQHAWVEMVQADPGASDLRRMLRLPGTYNHKPGFGPRPPRVTLVTADFDRVYAYTELEETVDDWLFRRRPAVPARYISLRYRNDEAESLRTAFNRRHSLVELLMQHGYRLSLRTAKLARLARPGRRRYESSVTVFPARLDGTPELSVHFSTNDPLYSEEHRDAETGRMRRRVHDAFAVYTMLEHDGDWRAAYATIRAAIDWSADVAE
;
A
#
# COMPACT_ATOMS: atom_id res chain seq x y z
N MET A 1 45.86 -5.93 14.14
CA MET A 1 45.48 -4.77 14.98
C MET A 1 43.99 -4.85 15.27
N PRO A 2 43.59 -5.23 16.50
CA PRO A 2 42.21 -5.51 16.83
C PRO A 2 41.56 -4.42 17.70
N ILE A 3 40.24 -4.32 17.54
CA ILE A 3 39.28 -3.50 18.27
C ILE A 3 39.26 -3.95 19.75
N ALA A 4 40.13 -3.39 20.58
CA ALA A 4 40.16 -3.66 22.02
C ALA A 4 40.86 -2.54 22.80
N ALA A 5 40.37 -1.30 22.74
CA ALA A 5 40.79 -0.24 23.67
C ALA A 5 39.86 0.99 23.62
N ALA A 6 38.65 0.89 24.16
CA ALA A 6 37.85 2.08 24.47
C ALA A 6 36.78 1.79 25.53
N VAL A 7 37.19 1.26 26.69
CA VAL A 7 36.33 1.24 27.88
C VAL A 7 37.10 1.82 29.04
N ARG A 8 37.15 3.15 29.12
CA ARG A 8 37.16 3.89 30.39
C ARG A 8 36.94 5.38 30.14
N GLN A 9 36.10 5.94 31.02
CA GLN A 9 35.83 7.36 31.27
C GLN A 9 34.82 8.08 30.37
N ASN A 10 33.58 8.22 30.86
CA ASN A 10 33.06 9.52 31.27
C ASN A 10 31.69 9.39 31.96
N ARG A 11 31.65 9.70 33.26
CA ARG A 11 30.42 9.96 34.01
C ARG A 11 30.07 11.44 33.81
N HIS A 12 28.78 11.72 33.62
CA HIS A 12 28.16 13.04 33.37
C HIS A 12 28.25 13.58 31.93
N GLN A 13 27.59 12.88 31.02
CA GLN A 13 26.98 13.48 29.82
C GLN A 13 25.52 13.02 29.77
N HIS A 14 24.58 13.90 29.42
CA HIS A 14 23.24 13.50 29.03
C HIS A 14 23.37 12.45 27.91
N ARG A 15 23.22 11.16 28.25
CA ARG A 15 23.37 10.07 27.28
C ARG A 15 22.39 10.32 26.13
N ALA A 16 22.91 10.43 24.92
CA ALA A 16 22.09 10.44 23.71
C ALA A 16 21.11 9.25 23.76
N PRO A 17 19.86 9.43 23.31
CA PRO A 17 18.88 8.34 23.28
C PRO A 17 19.43 7.18 22.44
N GLY A 18 19.28 5.94 22.93
CA GLY A 18 19.66 4.75 22.16
C GLY A 18 18.84 4.62 20.88
N ASN A 19 19.33 3.85 19.89
CA ASN A 19 18.72 3.79 18.56
C ASN A 19 17.25 3.36 18.56
N THR A 20 16.82 2.47 19.46
CA THR A 20 15.38 2.16 19.62
C THR A 20 14.56 3.41 19.96
N GLU A 21 15.03 4.23 20.90
CA GLU A 21 14.32 5.44 21.31
C GLU A 21 14.32 6.47 20.18
N ARG A 22 15.42 6.58 19.40
CA ARG A 22 15.48 7.41 18.19
C ARG A 22 14.45 6.97 17.16
N LEU A 23 14.36 5.67 16.88
CA LEU A 23 13.36 5.09 15.96
C LEU A 23 11.94 5.40 16.40
N LEU A 24 11.57 5.10 17.64
CA LEU A 24 10.23 5.41 18.16
C LEU A 24 9.97 6.92 18.14
N THR A 25 10.98 7.75 18.41
CA THR A 25 10.83 9.21 18.39
C THR A 25 10.51 9.71 16.99
N HIS A 26 11.22 9.19 15.98
CA HIS A 26 10.98 9.52 14.58
C HIS A 26 9.61 9.04 14.11
N LEU A 27 9.29 7.77 14.37
CA LEU A 27 8.07 7.13 13.86
C LEU A 27 6.78 7.71 14.44
N HIS A 28 6.82 8.26 15.66
CA HIS A 28 5.62 8.76 16.35
C HIS A 28 5.38 10.27 16.20
N ARG A 29 6.11 10.98 15.34
CA ARG A 29 5.90 12.43 15.08
C ARG A 29 4.50 12.69 14.50
N GLY A 30 3.90 13.83 14.83
CA GLY A 30 2.60 14.25 14.27
C GLY A 30 1.37 13.62 14.91
N GLY A 31 1.51 12.76 15.91
CA GLY A 31 0.37 12.26 16.71
C GLY A 31 0.56 12.42 18.21
N VAL A 32 -0.48 12.04 18.96
CA VAL A 32 -0.58 12.26 20.41
C VAL A 32 -0.25 10.98 21.19
N TYR A 33 -0.68 9.83 20.69
CA TYR A 33 -0.55 8.53 21.34
C TYR A 33 0.20 7.51 20.49
N ALA A 34 0.83 6.57 21.17
CA ALA A 34 1.30 5.31 20.60
C ALA A 34 1.18 4.23 21.70
N HIS A 35 1.36 2.97 21.34
CA HIS A 35 1.36 1.91 22.34
C HIS A 35 2.35 0.80 22.05
N LEU A 36 2.72 0.12 23.14
CA LEU A 36 3.27 -1.22 23.07
C LEU A 36 2.12 -2.22 23.16
N TRP A 37 2.26 -3.35 22.47
CA TRP A 37 1.28 -4.43 22.49
C TRP A 37 1.96 -5.77 22.79
N THR A 38 1.23 -6.68 23.43
CA THR A 38 1.68 -8.07 23.63
C THR A 38 0.56 -9.03 23.27
N ASP A 39 0.94 -10.13 22.62
CA ASP A 39 0.04 -11.22 22.27
C ASP A 39 -0.46 -11.99 23.50
N ALA A 40 0.36 -12.06 24.54
CA ALA A 40 0.01 -12.61 25.85
C ALA A 40 -1.16 -11.85 26.50
N GLY A 41 -2.37 -12.40 26.37
CA GLY A 41 -3.61 -11.77 26.82
C GLY A 41 -4.06 -10.59 25.95
N ARG A 42 -3.45 -10.39 24.76
CA ARG A 42 -3.78 -9.35 23.77
C ARG A 42 -3.91 -7.96 24.39
N ARG A 43 -2.82 -7.46 25.00
CA ARG A 43 -2.85 -6.26 25.84
C ARG A 43 -2.07 -5.09 25.26
N SER A 44 -2.61 -3.89 25.44
CA SER A 44 -1.97 -2.63 25.06
C SER A 44 -1.46 -1.86 26.28
N TYR A 45 -0.31 -1.22 26.11
CA TYR A 45 0.29 -0.26 27.04
C TYR A 45 0.44 1.08 26.31
N TRP A 46 -0.56 1.95 26.53
CA TRP A 46 -0.66 3.25 25.88
C TRP A 46 0.19 4.32 26.55
N PHE A 47 0.83 5.15 25.73
CA PHE A 47 1.60 6.29 26.18
C PHE A 47 1.42 7.50 25.27
N ARG A 48 1.66 8.69 25.84
CA ARG A 48 1.71 9.93 25.06
C ARG A 48 3.08 10.11 24.43
N VAL A 49 3.10 10.59 23.19
CA VAL A 49 4.31 10.80 22.38
C VAL A 49 5.13 12.01 22.88
N ASP A 50 4.43 13.08 23.31
CA ASP A 50 4.97 14.40 23.66
C ASP A 50 5.64 14.49 25.05
N ARG A 51 5.33 13.57 25.96
CA ARG A 51 5.89 13.58 27.32
C ARG A 51 7.29 12.98 27.36
N ARG A 52 8.31 13.83 27.15
CA ARG A 52 9.73 13.46 27.33
C ARG A 52 9.92 12.74 28.68
N GLY A 53 10.49 11.54 28.63
CA GLY A 53 11.08 10.88 29.80
C GLY A 53 10.17 10.01 30.69
N ARG A 54 8.85 9.85 30.43
CA ARG A 54 8.02 9.02 31.33
C ARG A 54 7.35 7.76 30.79
N ARG A 55 7.27 7.45 29.48
CA ARG A 55 6.32 6.37 29.06
C ARG A 55 6.64 5.48 27.85
N ARG A 56 7.86 5.45 27.30
CA ARG A 56 8.23 4.51 26.20
C ARG A 56 8.88 3.20 26.68
N ARG A 57 8.95 2.95 27.98
CA ARG A 57 9.61 1.76 28.56
C ARG A 57 8.68 0.56 28.54
N VAL A 58 9.24 -0.59 28.15
CA VAL A 58 8.58 -1.90 28.26
C VAL A 58 8.26 -2.17 29.74
N PRO A 59 7.01 -2.52 30.09
CA PRO A 59 6.68 -2.96 31.45
C PRO A 59 7.57 -4.14 31.89
N ARG A 60 8.09 -4.14 33.12
CA ARG A 60 9.02 -5.21 33.60
C ARG A 60 8.45 -6.62 33.40
N ARG A 61 7.15 -6.80 33.64
CA ARG A 61 6.43 -8.07 33.44
C ARG A 61 6.29 -8.51 31.97
N TRP A 62 6.61 -7.65 31.01
CA TRP A 62 6.56 -7.95 29.57
C TRP A 62 7.93 -8.29 28.99
N LEU A 63 9.02 -8.21 29.77
CA LEU A 63 10.37 -8.48 29.29
C LEU A 63 10.58 -9.93 28.83
N ALA A 64 9.72 -10.86 29.27
CA ALA A 64 9.73 -12.27 28.88
C ALA A 64 8.57 -12.63 27.92
N LEU A 65 7.93 -11.64 27.30
CA LEU A 65 6.80 -11.82 26.36
C LEU A 65 7.19 -11.27 24.98
N ASN A 66 6.42 -11.64 23.95
CA ASN A 66 6.50 -10.92 22.69
C ASN A 66 5.97 -9.50 22.90
N VAL A 67 6.78 -8.51 22.52
CA VAL A 67 6.43 -7.09 22.61
C VAL A 67 6.52 -6.48 21.24
N TYR A 68 5.43 -5.83 20.86
CA TYR A 68 5.25 -5.13 19.60
C TYR A 68 5.03 -3.65 19.88
N PHE A 69 5.21 -2.81 18.87
CA PHE A 69 4.91 -1.39 18.95
C PHE A 69 4.14 -0.94 17.72
N THR A 70 3.29 0.09 17.88
CA THR A 70 2.65 0.76 16.74
C THR A 70 3.68 1.51 15.93
N ILE A 71 3.68 1.30 14.61
CA ILE A 71 4.58 2.04 13.71
C ILE A 71 4.12 3.51 13.66
N HIS A 72 2.86 3.75 13.34
CA HIS A 72 2.31 5.09 13.20
C HIS A 72 1.65 5.60 14.49
N PRO A 73 1.73 6.90 14.80
CA PRO A 73 1.11 7.51 15.96
C PRO A 73 -0.38 7.76 15.72
N LEU A 74 -1.11 7.94 16.81
CA LEU A 74 -2.54 8.11 16.83
C LEU A 74 -2.95 9.48 17.37
N SER A 75 -4.07 10.01 16.87
CA SER A 75 -4.65 11.28 17.33
C SER A 75 -5.23 11.14 18.74
N GLU A 76 -5.86 9.99 19.00
CA GLU A 76 -6.41 9.60 20.29
C GLU A 76 -6.35 8.07 20.49
N ILE A 77 -6.69 7.61 21.69
CA ILE A 77 -6.89 6.18 21.94
C ILE A 77 -8.30 5.84 21.47
N PRO A 78 -8.50 4.82 20.61
CA PRO A 78 -9.84 4.44 20.18
C PRO A 78 -10.75 4.17 21.39
N PRO A 79 -12.05 4.54 21.34
CA PRO A 79 -12.96 4.47 22.48
C PRO A 79 -13.31 3.04 22.87
N GLU A 80 -13.28 2.12 21.90
CA GLU A 80 -13.51 0.70 22.11
C GLU A 80 -12.69 -0.17 21.15
N SER A 81 -12.45 -1.42 21.52
CA SER A 81 -11.87 -2.45 20.64
C SER A 81 -12.87 -2.87 19.55
N GLY A 82 -12.42 -3.60 18.53
CA GLY A 82 -13.32 -4.22 17.53
C GLY A 82 -14.36 -5.20 18.10
N SER A 83 -14.22 -5.65 19.35
CA SER A 83 -15.22 -6.45 20.07
C SER A 83 -16.02 -5.66 21.12
N GLY A 84 -16.04 -4.32 21.04
CA GLY A 84 -16.80 -3.45 21.96
C GLY A 84 -16.22 -3.23 23.36
N ARG A 85 -15.02 -3.74 23.68
CA ARG A 85 -14.37 -3.51 24.99
C ARG A 85 -13.90 -2.06 25.12
N ARG A 86 -14.28 -1.39 26.22
CA ARG A 86 -13.90 0.01 26.53
C ARG A 86 -12.64 0.16 27.40
N ASP A 87 -12.17 -0.92 28.00
CA ASP A 87 -10.92 -0.90 28.75
C ASP A 87 -9.73 -0.80 27.78
N ARG A 88 -9.04 0.34 27.79
CA ARG A 88 -7.87 0.65 26.95
C ARG A 88 -6.79 -0.43 26.92
N ARG A 89 -6.70 -1.28 27.95
CA ARG A 89 -5.76 -2.39 28.01
C ARG A 89 -6.03 -3.45 26.95
N TYR A 90 -7.23 -3.50 26.36
CA TYR A 90 -7.63 -4.44 25.30
C TYR A 90 -7.95 -3.74 23.98
N ILE A 91 -7.62 -2.45 23.86
CA ILE A 91 -7.83 -1.65 22.65
C ILE A 91 -6.50 -1.53 21.91
N SER A 92 -6.49 -1.91 20.63
CA SER A 92 -5.34 -1.79 19.73
C SER A 92 -5.51 -0.60 18.78
N SER A 93 -4.48 -0.32 17.98
CA SER A 93 -4.51 0.66 16.90
C SER A 93 -5.66 0.39 15.93
N GLN A 94 -6.31 1.46 15.50
CA GLN A 94 -7.41 1.42 14.54
C GLN A 94 -7.20 2.50 13.50
N LEU A 95 -7.62 2.19 12.27
CA LEU A 95 -7.25 2.92 11.07
C LEU A 95 -7.75 4.38 11.10
N PRO A 96 -9.00 4.67 11.53
CA PRO A 96 -9.48 6.06 11.62
C PRO A 96 -8.68 6.94 12.59
N TYR A 97 -7.99 6.32 13.56
CA TYR A 97 -7.29 7.02 14.63
C TYR A 97 -5.79 7.18 14.36
N ILE A 98 -5.26 6.61 13.26
CA ILE A 98 -3.89 6.88 12.82
C ILE A 98 -3.82 8.35 12.37
N ALA A 99 -2.94 9.13 13.00
CA ALA A 99 -2.83 10.57 12.80
C ALA A 99 -1.91 10.96 11.63
N ALA A 100 -0.83 10.19 11.43
CA ALA A 100 0.15 10.46 10.40
C ALA A 100 0.96 9.22 10.06
N ILE A 101 1.55 9.15 8.87
CA ILE A 101 2.66 8.23 8.59
C ILE A 101 3.99 8.98 8.69
N ASN A 102 5.04 8.26 9.11
CA ASN A 102 6.41 8.76 9.22
C ASN A 102 7.42 7.83 8.54
N CYS A 103 6.94 6.79 7.86
CA CYS A 103 7.71 5.86 7.06
C CYS A 103 6.77 5.10 6.13
N LEU A 104 7.31 4.57 5.03
CA LEU A 104 6.83 3.29 4.50
C LEU A 104 7.59 2.16 5.19
N PHE A 105 6.98 0.99 5.31
CA PHE A 105 7.61 -0.16 5.96
C PHE A 105 7.35 -1.47 5.20
N ALA A 106 8.17 -2.49 5.48
CA ALA A 106 8.01 -3.82 4.92
C ALA A 106 8.54 -4.88 5.90
N ASP A 107 7.95 -6.07 5.87
CA ASP A 107 8.39 -7.22 6.67
C ASP A 107 8.86 -8.34 5.74
N PHE A 108 10.14 -8.70 5.86
CA PHE A 108 10.76 -9.78 5.11
C PHE A 108 10.91 -10.98 6.04
N ASP A 109 9.92 -11.89 6.04
CA ASP A 109 9.93 -13.08 6.91
C ASP A 109 10.92 -14.11 6.34
N GLY A 110 11.86 -14.57 7.16
CA GLY A 110 12.87 -15.53 6.74
C GLY A 110 12.24 -16.82 6.23
N LYS A 111 11.09 -17.23 6.78
CA LYS A 111 10.40 -18.44 6.32
C LYS A 111 9.98 -18.36 4.85
N ASP A 112 9.71 -17.17 4.31
CA ASP A 112 9.29 -16.98 2.92
C ASP A 112 10.44 -17.25 1.92
N TYR A 113 11.67 -17.37 2.43
CA TYR A 113 12.88 -17.71 1.67
C TYR A 113 13.28 -19.19 1.74
N VAL A 114 12.43 -20.04 2.35
CA VAL A 114 12.59 -21.49 2.33
C VAL A 114 12.03 -22.04 1.02
N GLU A 115 12.85 -22.78 0.27
CA GLU A 115 12.50 -23.31 -1.03
C GLU A 115 11.80 -24.69 -0.93
N PRO A 116 11.00 -25.08 -1.94
CA PRO A 116 10.29 -26.37 -1.94
C PRO A 116 11.13 -27.61 -1.68
N VAL A 117 12.38 -27.63 -2.14
CA VAL A 117 13.31 -28.74 -1.91
C VAL A 117 13.74 -28.83 -0.43
N GLU A 118 13.75 -27.71 0.29
CA GLU A 118 14.22 -27.63 1.68
C GLU A 118 13.11 -27.96 2.67
N TYR A 119 11.85 -27.59 2.37
CA TYR A 119 10.72 -28.00 3.21
C TYR A 119 10.08 -29.33 2.80
N GLY A 120 10.39 -29.84 1.61
CA GLY A 120 9.86 -31.10 1.08
C GLY A 120 9.95 -32.29 2.05
N PRO A 121 11.08 -32.51 2.75
CA PRO A 121 11.22 -33.59 3.73
C PRO A 121 10.27 -33.52 4.93
N TYR A 122 9.67 -32.35 5.20
CA TYR A 122 8.71 -32.16 6.30
C TYR A 122 7.25 -32.21 5.85
N LEU A 123 6.99 -32.47 4.57
CA LEU A 123 5.64 -32.70 4.06
C LEU A 123 5.12 -34.07 4.52
N PRO A 124 3.81 -34.22 4.75
CA PRO A 124 3.22 -35.50 5.08
C PRO A 124 3.32 -36.48 3.90
N ALA A 125 3.42 -37.78 4.18
CA ALA A 125 3.63 -38.81 3.15
C ALA A 125 2.50 -38.85 2.09
N ASP A 126 1.28 -38.53 2.49
CA ASP A 126 0.09 -38.48 1.64
C ASP A 126 -0.14 -37.09 1.00
N TYR A 127 0.83 -36.17 1.08
CA TYR A 127 0.69 -34.77 0.65
C TYR A 127 0.03 -34.60 -0.72
N ALA A 128 0.43 -35.42 -1.71
CA ALA A 128 -0.11 -35.34 -3.08
C ALA A 128 -1.61 -35.66 -3.18
N GLN A 129 -2.15 -36.43 -2.23
CA GLN A 129 -3.53 -36.89 -2.20
C GLN A 129 -4.45 -35.95 -1.38
N LEU A 130 -3.86 -35.00 -0.64
CA LEU A 130 -4.61 -34.09 0.21
C LEU A 130 -5.41 -33.05 -0.62
N PRO A 131 -6.58 -32.61 -0.12
CA PRO A 131 -7.32 -31.48 -0.71
C PRO A 131 -6.45 -30.22 -0.80
N GLN A 132 -6.69 -29.36 -1.80
CA GLN A 132 -5.85 -28.19 -2.09
C GLN A 132 -5.60 -27.28 -0.87
N MET A 133 -6.65 -26.98 -0.10
CA MET A 133 -6.53 -26.15 1.10
C MET A 133 -5.64 -26.79 2.17
N VAL A 134 -5.77 -28.10 2.36
CA VAL A 134 -4.97 -28.88 3.32
C VAL A 134 -3.52 -28.96 2.86
N ARG A 135 -3.27 -29.13 1.55
CA ARG A 135 -1.92 -29.05 0.98
C ARG A 135 -1.27 -27.71 1.27
N ARG A 136 -1.99 -26.59 1.09
CA ARG A 136 -1.45 -25.26 1.41
C ARG A 136 -1.04 -25.13 2.88
N GLN A 137 -1.87 -25.61 3.80
CA GLN A 137 -1.57 -25.59 5.24
C GLN A 137 -0.39 -26.52 5.60
N ALA A 138 -0.34 -27.70 5.01
CA ALA A 138 0.76 -28.65 5.20
C ALA A 138 2.09 -28.06 4.69
N ALA A 139 2.09 -27.43 3.51
CA ALA A 139 3.25 -26.75 2.97
C ALA A 139 3.71 -25.60 3.88
N GLN A 140 2.80 -24.75 4.35
CA GLN A 140 3.14 -23.68 5.31
C GLN A 140 3.74 -24.22 6.61
N SER A 141 3.21 -25.33 7.12
CA SER A 141 3.71 -25.96 8.35
C SER A 141 5.10 -26.57 8.13
N ALA A 142 5.32 -27.25 7.00
CA ALA A 142 6.61 -27.80 6.61
C ALA A 142 7.66 -26.70 6.41
N GLN A 143 7.26 -25.60 5.77
CA GLN A 143 8.09 -24.42 5.55
C GLN A 143 8.51 -23.76 6.87
N GLU A 144 7.56 -23.58 7.80
CA GLU A 144 7.87 -23.11 9.15
C GLU A 144 8.78 -24.07 9.91
N HIS A 145 8.56 -25.37 9.79
CA HIS A 145 9.41 -26.38 10.42
C HIS A 145 10.86 -26.32 9.92
N ALA A 146 11.05 -26.28 8.60
CA ALA A 146 12.36 -26.09 7.97
C ALA A 146 13.04 -24.79 8.46
N PHE A 147 12.29 -23.68 8.47
CA PHE A 147 12.78 -22.40 8.95
C PHE A 147 13.26 -22.46 10.39
N TYR A 148 12.47 -23.01 11.33
CA TYR A 148 12.86 -23.05 12.73
C TYR A 148 13.96 -24.07 13.03
N HIS A 149 14.14 -25.09 12.18
CA HIS A 149 15.23 -26.05 12.28
C HIS A 149 16.59 -25.38 12.06
N ASP A 150 16.72 -24.52 11.03
CA ASP A 150 17.92 -23.72 10.79
C ASP A 150 17.58 -22.33 10.20
N PRO A 151 17.29 -21.32 11.04
CA PRO A 151 16.84 -20.01 10.57
C PRO A 151 17.89 -19.21 9.77
N ALA A 152 19.18 -19.47 10.02
CA ALA A 152 20.28 -18.63 9.55
C ALA A 152 20.37 -18.50 8.01
N PRO A 153 20.37 -19.59 7.20
CA PRO A 153 20.44 -19.49 5.75
C PRO A 153 19.27 -18.70 5.15
N TYR A 154 18.05 -18.92 5.65
CA TYR A 154 16.85 -18.25 5.13
C TYR A 154 16.83 -16.77 5.47
N LYS A 155 17.26 -16.42 6.69
CA LYS A 155 17.49 -15.02 7.05
C LYS A 155 18.60 -14.39 6.21
N GLN A 156 19.66 -15.11 5.86
CA GLN A 156 20.68 -14.55 4.97
C GLN A 156 20.12 -14.27 3.58
N ARG A 157 19.26 -15.14 3.02
CA ARG A 157 18.56 -14.88 1.75
C ARG A 157 17.66 -13.66 1.84
N ALA A 158 16.92 -13.50 2.94
CA ALA A 158 16.10 -12.32 3.20
C ALA A 158 16.94 -11.03 3.23
N LEU A 159 18.08 -11.05 3.92
CA LEU A 159 18.99 -9.90 3.98
C LEU A 159 19.58 -9.58 2.60
N ASN A 160 20.02 -10.59 1.85
CA ASN A 160 20.52 -10.42 0.49
C ASN A 160 19.46 -9.81 -0.45
N ALA A 161 18.18 -10.14 -0.27
CA ALA A 161 17.09 -9.54 -1.03
C ALA A 161 16.91 -8.06 -0.67
N ILE A 162 16.99 -7.71 0.62
CA ILE A 162 16.93 -6.33 1.10
C ILE A 162 18.10 -5.49 0.57
N GLU A 163 19.31 -6.05 0.55
CA GLU A 163 20.52 -5.38 0.06
C GLU A 163 20.49 -5.10 -1.46
N ARG A 164 19.62 -5.79 -2.20
CA ARG A 164 19.42 -5.60 -3.65
C ARG A 164 18.31 -4.61 -3.99
N LEU A 165 17.61 -4.06 -3.00
CA LEU A 165 16.55 -3.09 -3.25
C LEU A 165 17.13 -1.80 -3.80
N ASP A 166 16.52 -1.26 -4.86
CA ASP A 166 16.90 0.02 -5.47
C ASP A 166 16.83 1.18 -4.46
N ILE A 167 15.81 1.16 -3.59
CA ILE A 167 15.63 2.13 -2.52
C ILE A 167 16.03 1.48 -1.19
N THR A 168 17.18 1.88 -0.65
CA THR A 168 17.71 1.32 0.60
C THR A 168 16.87 1.70 1.82
N PRO A 169 16.52 0.77 2.73
CA PRO A 169 15.89 1.11 3.99
C PRO A 169 16.77 2.01 4.88
N SER A 170 16.17 2.97 5.57
CA SER A 170 16.83 3.80 6.59
C SER A 170 17.18 2.98 7.84
N VAL A 171 16.28 2.08 8.23
CA VAL A 171 16.45 1.24 9.43
C VAL A 171 16.06 -0.19 9.09
N ILE A 172 16.92 -1.12 9.49
CA ILE A 172 16.69 -2.57 9.38
C ILE A 172 16.72 -3.16 10.79
N VAL A 173 15.64 -3.83 11.17
CA VAL A 173 15.50 -4.52 12.46
C VAL A 173 15.45 -6.01 12.21
N ASP A 174 16.40 -6.75 12.79
CA ASP A 174 16.30 -8.20 12.91
C ASP A 174 15.24 -8.54 13.96
N SER A 175 14.11 -9.11 13.51
CA SER A 175 12.98 -9.49 14.35
C SER A 175 13.15 -10.85 15.03
N GLY A 176 14.25 -11.55 14.75
CA GLY A 176 14.49 -12.95 15.05
C GLY A 176 13.94 -13.89 13.97
N GLY A 177 12.77 -13.58 13.40
CA GLY A 177 12.14 -14.37 12.33
C GLY A 177 12.50 -13.92 10.91
N GLY A 178 12.99 -12.69 10.77
CA GLY A 178 13.19 -12.00 9.50
C GLY A 178 13.60 -10.56 9.77
N TYR A 179 13.30 -9.65 8.84
CA TYR A 179 13.68 -8.25 8.99
C TYR A 179 12.51 -7.30 8.77
N HIS A 180 12.36 -6.35 9.69
CA HIS A 180 11.53 -5.18 9.45
C HIS A 180 12.38 -4.08 8.82
N CYS A 181 11.94 -3.57 7.68
CA CYS A 181 12.56 -2.46 6.97
C CYS A 181 11.69 -1.20 7.11
N TYR A 182 12.33 -0.07 7.37
CA TYR A 182 11.67 1.24 7.46
C TYR A 182 12.37 2.23 6.53
N TRP A 183 11.59 2.85 5.64
CA TRP A 183 11.99 4.00 4.83
C TRP A 183 11.44 5.25 5.50
N LEU A 184 12.28 5.89 6.32
CA LEU A 184 11.87 6.99 7.18
C LEU A 184 11.54 8.24 6.35
N LEU A 185 10.47 8.94 6.69
CA LEU A 185 10.08 10.17 6.00
C LEU A 185 10.75 11.40 6.62
N ASP A 186 11.13 12.38 5.80
CA ASP A 186 11.68 13.65 6.30
C ASP A 186 10.63 14.41 7.12
N LYS A 187 9.38 14.43 6.62
CA LYS A 187 8.22 15.08 7.21
C LYS A 187 7.09 14.08 7.48
N PRO A 188 6.34 14.24 8.57
CA PRO A 188 5.10 13.49 8.77
C PRO A 188 4.10 13.79 7.65
N VAL A 189 3.38 12.78 7.19
CA VAL A 189 2.21 12.93 6.32
C VAL A 189 0.96 12.75 7.18
N PRO A 190 0.22 13.84 7.51
CA PRO A 190 -1.02 13.74 8.26
C PRO A 190 -2.05 12.90 7.49
N LEU A 191 -2.81 12.06 8.20
CA LEU A 191 -3.88 11.28 7.61
C LEU A 191 -5.25 11.85 7.96
N ASP A 192 -6.08 11.99 6.96
CA ASP A 192 -7.49 12.34 7.05
C ASP A 192 -8.32 11.46 6.11
N ASP A 193 -9.63 11.62 6.10
CA ASP A 193 -10.50 10.79 5.26
C ASP A 193 -10.33 11.06 3.76
N ALA A 194 -9.66 12.15 3.37
CA ALA A 194 -9.42 12.49 1.96
C ALA A 194 -8.19 11.78 1.38
N ASN A 195 -7.17 11.47 2.20
CA ASN A 195 -5.92 10.87 1.71
C ASN A 195 -5.63 9.45 2.22
N ARG A 196 -6.37 8.95 3.21
CA ARG A 196 -6.05 7.69 3.91
C ARG A 196 -6.05 6.46 3.00
N ASP A 197 -6.96 6.41 2.02
CA ASP A 197 -7.05 5.27 1.10
C ASP A 197 -5.90 5.28 0.09
N ASP A 198 -5.47 6.46 -0.37
CA ASP A 198 -4.32 6.61 -1.28
C ASP A 198 -3.03 6.19 -0.58
N VAL A 199 -2.80 6.65 0.66
CA VAL A 199 -1.63 6.25 1.45
C VAL A 199 -1.62 4.73 1.74
N GLN A 200 -2.78 4.12 2.00
CA GLN A 200 -2.89 2.66 2.13
C GLN A 200 -2.50 1.97 0.82
N ALA A 201 -3.00 2.43 -0.31
CA ALA A 201 -2.67 1.85 -1.62
C ALA A 201 -1.16 1.94 -1.92
N THR A 202 -0.54 3.10 -1.63
CA THR A 202 0.92 3.29 -1.77
C THR A 202 1.69 2.34 -0.87
N GLN A 203 1.31 2.17 0.41
CA GLN A 203 1.97 1.22 1.32
C GLN A 203 1.80 -0.25 0.86
N HIS A 204 0.63 -0.63 0.35
CA HIS A 204 0.40 -1.97 -0.21
C HIS A 204 1.27 -2.23 -1.45
N ALA A 205 1.27 -1.28 -2.39
CA ALA A 205 2.07 -1.38 -3.60
C ALA A 205 3.58 -1.31 -3.31
N TRP A 206 4.00 -0.55 -2.28
CA TRP A 206 5.38 -0.54 -1.80
C TRP A 206 5.83 -1.92 -1.36
N VAL A 207 5.03 -2.61 -0.52
CA VAL A 207 5.31 -3.98 -0.06
C VAL A 207 5.38 -4.96 -1.22
N GLU A 208 4.48 -4.84 -2.19
CA GLU A 208 4.52 -5.68 -3.40
C GLU A 208 5.76 -5.41 -4.26
N MET A 209 6.10 -4.13 -4.46
CA MET A 209 7.25 -3.68 -5.23
C MET A 209 8.56 -4.21 -4.67
N VAL A 210 8.73 -4.16 -3.34
CA VAL A 210 9.92 -4.67 -2.67
C VAL A 210 9.84 -6.18 -2.39
N GLN A 211 8.78 -6.87 -2.84
CA GLN A 211 8.56 -8.31 -2.70
C GLN A 211 8.59 -8.80 -1.23
N ALA A 212 8.06 -7.99 -0.31
CA ALA A 212 7.91 -8.33 1.10
C ALA A 212 6.57 -9.04 1.38
N ASP A 213 6.34 -9.47 2.64
CA ASP A 213 5.10 -10.14 3.05
C ASP A 213 3.88 -9.22 2.83
N PRO A 214 2.96 -9.56 1.89
CA PRO A 214 1.78 -8.75 1.62
C PRO A 214 0.83 -8.68 2.81
N GLY A 215 0.89 -9.64 3.74
CA GLY A 215 0.12 -9.65 4.99
C GLY A 215 0.56 -8.60 6.02
N ALA A 216 1.69 -7.94 5.80
CA ALA A 216 2.28 -6.94 6.69
C ALA A 216 2.24 -5.52 6.09
N SER A 217 1.17 -5.17 5.36
CA SER A 217 1.07 -3.90 4.62
C SER A 217 0.01 -2.91 5.12
N ASP A 218 -0.83 -3.27 6.10
CA ASP A 218 -1.86 -2.37 6.65
C ASP A 218 -1.25 -1.30 7.59
N LEU A 219 -1.69 -0.04 7.52
CA LEU A 219 -1.18 1.07 8.34
C LEU A 219 -1.36 0.88 9.85
N ARG A 220 -2.24 -0.02 10.29
CA ARG A 220 -2.38 -0.36 11.72
C ARG A 220 -1.31 -1.33 12.22
N ARG A 221 -0.42 -1.81 11.35
CA ARG A 221 0.53 -2.89 11.65
C ARG A 221 1.36 -2.56 12.89
N MET A 222 1.60 -3.60 13.68
CA MET A 222 2.52 -3.59 14.80
C MET A 222 3.65 -4.56 14.54
N LEU A 223 4.86 -4.13 14.85
CA LEU A 223 6.08 -4.92 14.61
C LEU A 223 6.83 -5.11 15.92
N ARG A 224 7.70 -6.13 16.00
CA ARG A 224 8.42 -6.44 17.25
C ARG A 224 9.36 -5.30 17.63
N LEU A 225 9.42 -5.00 18.93
CA LEU A 225 10.18 -3.88 19.46
C LEU A 225 11.69 -4.22 19.59
N PRO A 226 12.60 -3.41 19.00
CA PRO A 226 14.03 -3.61 19.21
C PRO A 226 14.43 -3.51 20.68
N GLY A 227 15.21 -4.49 21.13
CA GLY A 227 15.65 -4.64 22.52
C GLY A 227 14.84 -5.66 23.33
N THR A 228 13.75 -6.22 22.79
CA THR A 228 13.00 -7.35 23.39
C THR A 228 13.38 -8.68 22.74
N TYR A 229 12.67 -9.76 23.06
CA TYR A 229 12.91 -11.09 22.50
C TYR A 229 11.70 -11.58 21.70
N ASN A 230 11.95 -12.43 20.70
CA ASN A 230 10.92 -13.09 19.91
C ASN A 230 10.68 -14.49 20.47
N HIS A 231 9.60 -14.63 21.23
CA HIS A 231 9.17 -15.84 21.92
C HIS A 231 8.21 -16.69 21.08
N LYS A 232 8.30 -16.65 19.74
CA LYS A 232 7.58 -17.62 18.91
C LYS A 232 8.00 -19.04 19.31
N PRO A 233 7.06 -19.99 19.48
CA PRO A 233 7.36 -21.33 19.98
C PRO A 233 8.46 -22.07 19.22
N GLY A 234 8.55 -21.86 17.89
CA GLY A 234 9.57 -22.50 17.05
C GLY A 234 11.02 -22.19 17.42
N PHE A 235 11.31 -21.11 18.16
CA PHE A 235 12.67 -20.82 18.66
C PHE A 235 13.05 -21.57 19.94
N GLY A 236 12.11 -22.31 20.54
CA GLY A 236 12.35 -23.08 21.76
C GLY A 236 12.80 -22.21 22.95
N PRO A 237 13.69 -22.72 23.83
CA PRO A 237 14.04 -22.07 25.09
C PRO A 237 15.00 -20.89 24.94
N ARG A 238 15.59 -20.67 23.76
CA ARG A 238 16.58 -19.61 23.50
C ARG A 238 16.06 -18.64 22.44
N PRO A 239 15.06 -17.80 22.78
CA PRO A 239 14.47 -16.87 21.83
C PRO A 239 15.51 -15.85 21.34
N PRO A 240 15.53 -15.52 20.05
CA PRO A 240 16.43 -14.50 19.53
C PRO A 240 16.02 -13.11 20.03
N ARG A 241 17.03 -12.26 20.26
CA ARG A 241 16.83 -10.85 20.61
C ARG A 241 16.49 -10.06 19.36
N VAL A 242 15.50 -9.19 19.45
CA VAL A 242 15.17 -8.22 18.40
C VAL A 242 16.21 -7.11 18.43
N THR A 243 16.94 -6.91 17.33
CA THR A 243 18.08 -5.98 17.27
C THR A 243 18.03 -5.09 16.05
N LEU A 244 18.60 -3.90 16.15
CA LEU A 244 18.82 -3.05 14.97
C LEU A 244 20.09 -3.53 14.28
N VAL A 245 19.99 -3.85 12.99
CA VAL A 245 21.13 -4.21 12.12
C VAL A 245 21.71 -2.95 11.51
N THR A 246 20.83 -2.13 10.91
CA THR A 246 21.17 -0.84 10.31
C THR A 246 20.28 0.23 10.92
N ALA A 247 20.85 1.40 11.23
CA ALA A 247 20.12 2.54 11.77
C ALA A 247 20.72 3.86 11.30
N ASP A 248 20.36 4.26 10.08
CA ASP A 248 20.72 5.54 9.48
C ASP A 248 19.50 6.48 9.57
N PHE A 249 19.49 7.33 10.59
CA PHE A 249 18.39 8.27 10.83
C PHE A 249 18.50 9.55 10.01
N ASP A 250 19.60 9.73 9.27
CA ASP A 250 19.81 10.87 8.37
C ASP A 250 19.35 10.51 6.95
N ARG A 251 19.28 9.21 6.61
CA ARG A 251 18.57 8.70 5.43
C ARG A 251 17.06 8.82 5.61
N VAL A 252 16.53 9.94 5.17
CA VAL A 252 15.10 10.22 5.13
C VAL A 252 14.64 10.53 3.71
N TYR A 253 13.40 10.20 3.40
CA TYR A 253 12.80 10.34 2.08
C TYR A 253 11.64 11.32 2.11
N ALA A 254 11.42 12.04 1.01
CA ALA A 254 10.13 12.71 0.81
C ALA A 254 9.07 11.65 0.49
N TYR A 255 7.86 11.78 1.05
CA TYR A 255 6.78 10.82 0.75
C TYR A 255 6.46 10.78 -0.75
N THR A 256 6.44 11.93 -1.42
CA THR A 256 6.16 12.04 -2.85
C THR A 256 7.17 11.29 -3.70
N GLU A 257 8.45 11.22 -3.29
CA GLU A 257 9.48 10.46 -4.00
C GLU A 257 9.21 8.95 -3.95
N LEU A 258 8.82 8.43 -2.78
CA LEU A 258 8.48 7.02 -2.61
C LEU A 258 7.18 6.66 -3.35
N GLU A 259 6.20 7.57 -3.33
CA GLU A 259 4.94 7.43 -4.06
C GLU A 259 5.17 7.42 -5.58
N GLU A 260 5.95 8.37 -6.10
CA GLU A 260 6.33 8.41 -7.52
C GLU A 260 7.09 7.14 -7.95
N THR A 261 7.96 6.61 -7.09
CA THR A 261 8.68 5.35 -7.34
C THR A 261 7.71 4.17 -7.52
N VAL A 262 6.69 4.09 -6.66
CA VAL A 262 5.62 3.07 -6.75
C VAL A 262 4.81 3.24 -8.03
N ASP A 263 4.43 4.46 -8.35
CA ASP A 263 3.65 4.77 -9.55
C ASP A 263 4.41 4.39 -10.84
N ASP A 264 5.70 4.70 -10.91
CA ASP A 264 6.56 4.33 -12.04
C ASP A 264 6.75 2.81 -12.15
N TRP A 265 6.85 2.11 -11.03
CA TRP A 265 6.90 0.65 -11.00
C TRP A 265 5.58 0.02 -11.47
N LEU A 266 4.43 0.52 -10.99
CA LEU A 266 3.10 0.09 -11.42
C LEU A 266 2.90 0.35 -12.93
N PHE A 267 3.39 1.49 -13.44
CA PHE A 267 3.33 1.81 -14.85
C PHE A 267 4.11 0.81 -15.71
N ARG A 268 5.33 0.44 -15.29
CA ARG A 268 6.20 -0.50 -16.01
C ARG A 268 5.68 -1.94 -16.06
N ARG A 269 4.91 -2.39 -15.06
CA ARG A 269 4.39 -3.77 -14.98
C ARG A 269 3.13 -4.03 -15.81
N ARG A 270 2.68 -3.06 -16.60
CA ARG A 270 1.50 -3.23 -17.45
C ARG A 270 1.78 -4.23 -18.58
N PRO A 271 0.94 -5.26 -18.78
CA PRO A 271 1.00 -6.03 -20.02
C PRO A 271 0.65 -5.12 -21.19
N ALA A 272 1.42 -5.22 -22.29
CA ALA A 272 1.02 -4.62 -23.56
C ALA A 272 -0.30 -5.24 -23.99
N VAL A 273 -1.30 -4.41 -24.32
CA VAL A 273 -2.57 -4.89 -24.86
C VAL A 273 -2.28 -5.54 -26.22
N PRO A 274 -2.56 -6.85 -26.43
CA PRO A 274 -2.33 -7.45 -27.73
C PRO A 274 -3.33 -6.91 -28.75
N ALA A 275 -2.86 -6.30 -29.83
CA ALA A 275 -3.69 -5.77 -30.93
C ALA A 275 -4.70 -6.80 -31.49
N ARG A 276 -4.35 -8.09 -31.40
CA ARG A 276 -5.16 -9.23 -31.85
C ARG A 276 -6.39 -9.57 -30.99
N TYR A 277 -6.52 -9.03 -29.77
CA TYR A 277 -7.71 -9.26 -28.94
C TYR A 277 -8.90 -8.37 -29.33
N ILE A 278 -8.65 -7.36 -30.18
CA ILE A 278 -9.64 -6.38 -30.65
C ILE A 278 -10.42 -6.90 -31.87
N SER A 279 -9.84 -7.80 -32.68
CA SER A 279 -10.33 -8.06 -34.04
C SER A 279 -11.29 -9.24 -34.23
N LEU A 280 -11.47 -10.16 -33.27
CA LEU A 280 -12.04 -11.48 -33.57
C LEU A 280 -13.43 -11.81 -33.01
N ARG A 281 -14.16 -10.90 -32.35
CA ARG A 281 -15.44 -11.30 -31.72
C ARG A 281 -16.68 -10.45 -31.91
N TYR A 282 -16.68 -9.45 -32.78
CA TYR A 282 -17.90 -8.65 -33.00
C TYR A 282 -18.18 -8.47 -34.49
N ARG A 283 -18.30 -9.60 -35.19
CA ARG A 283 -19.03 -9.66 -36.47
C ARG A 283 -20.50 -9.96 -36.13
N ASN A 284 -21.34 -8.97 -36.42
CA ASN A 284 -22.80 -8.99 -36.63
C ASN A 284 -23.72 -9.28 -35.42
N ASP A 285 -24.39 -8.23 -34.92
CA ASP A 285 -25.78 -7.95 -35.32
C ASP A 285 -26.25 -6.54 -34.88
N GLU A 286 -26.67 -5.77 -35.90
CA GLU A 286 -27.61 -4.64 -36.02
C GLU A 286 -27.60 -3.42 -35.05
N ALA A 287 -27.10 -2.31 -35.62
CA ALA A 287 -27.18 -0.89 -35.23
C ALA A 287 -26.40 -0.42 -33.98
N GLU A 288 -25.07 -0.51 -34.06
CA GLU A 288 -24.19 0.26 -33.17
C GLU A 288 -24.42 1.78 -33.36
N SER A 289 -24.99 2.46 -32.36
CA SER A 289 -25.09 3.94 -32.36
C SER A 289 -23.72 4.57 -32.62
N LEU A 290 -23.64 5.62 -33.45
CA LEU A 290 -22.39 6.35 -33.76
C LEU A 290 -21.60 6.71 -32.49
N ARG A 291 -22.31 7.00 -31.40
CA ARG A 291 -21.73 7.26 -30.07
C ARG A 291 -21.04 6.04 -29.48
N THR A 292 -21.64 4.86 -29.59
CA THR A 292 -21.04 3.58 -29.16
C THR A 292 -19.80 3.26 -30.00
N ALA A 293 -19.91 3.41 -31.33
CA ALA A 293 -18.82 3.20 -32.27
C ALA A 293 -17.62 4.12 -31.99
N PHE A 294 -17.90 5.37 -31.61
CA PHE A 294 -16.90 6.34 -31.17
C PHE A 294 -16.27 5.94 -29.82
N ASN A 295 -17.08 5.67 -28.81
CA ASN A 295 -16.60 5.27 -27.48
C ASN A 295 -15.74 3.99 -27.51
N ARG A 296 -15.92 3.10 -28.49
CA ARG A 296 -15.04 1.93 -28.69
C ARG A 296 -13.69 2.26 -29.31
N ARG A 297 -13.64 3.28 -30.19
CA ARG A 297 -12.44 3.64 -30.95
C ARG A 297 -11.56 4.66 -30.22
N HIS A 298 -12.08 5.33 -29.21
CA HIS A 298 -11.38 6.41 -28.51
C HIS A 298 -11.27 6.13 -27.02
N SER A 299 -10.05 6.15 -26.47
CA SER A 299 -9.87 6.17 -25.02
C SER A 299 -10.24 7.54 -24.47
N LEU A 300 -11.11 7.55 -23.46
CA LEU A 300 -11.51 8.75 -22.75
C LEU A 300 -10.32 9.39 -22.02
N VAL A 301 -9.39 8.57 -21.51
CA VAL A 301 -8.16 9.07 -20.87
C VAL A 301 -7.28 9.81 -21.88
N GLU A 302 -7.09 9.24 -23.07
CA GLU A 302 -6.25 9.85 -24.12
C GLU A 302 -6.87 11.13 -24.66
N LEU A 303 -8.19 11.11 -24.89
CA LEU A 303 -8.95 12.30 -25.30
C LEU A 303 -8.77 13.44 -24.28
N LEU A 304 -8.94 13.16 -22.99
CA LEU A 304 -8.70 14.17 -21.94
C LEU A 304 -7.25 14.67 -21.96
N MET A 305 -6.28 13.80 -22.18
CA MET A 305 -4.87 14.21 -22.26
C MET A 305 -4.57 15.10 -23.46
N GLN A 306 -5.20 14.86 -24.61
CA GLN A 306 -5.11 15.74 -25.79
C GLN A 306 -5.60 17.16 -25.47
N HIS A 307 -6.56 17.27 -24.56
CA HIS A 307 -7.13 18.54 -24.08
C HIS A 307 -6.46 19.07 -22.79
N GLY A 308 -5.21 18.69 -22.54
CA GLY A 308 -4.37 19.28 -21.49
C GLY A 308 -4.59 18.74 -20.07
N TYR A 309 -5.41 17.71 -19.90
CA TYR A 309 -5.50 16.98 -18.63
C TYR A 309 -4.23 16.14 -18.44
N ARG A 310 -3.76 16.04 -17.20
CA ARG A 310 -2.52 15.33 -16.88
C ARG A 310 -2.83 14.06 -16.12
N LEU A 311 -2.47 12.91 -16.68
CA LEU A 311 -2.63 11.61 -16.03
C LEU A 311 -1.74 11.54 -14.78
N SER A 312 -2.38 11.30 -13.65
CA SER A 312 -1.73 11.21 -12.33
C SER A 312 -1.56 9.76 -11.89
N LEU A 313 -2.63 8.97 -11.96
CA LEU A 313 -2.67 7.56 -11.57
C LEU A 313 -3.47 6.78 -12.60
N ARG A 314 -3.09 5.54 -12.92
CA ARG A 314 -3.96 4.61 -13.67
C ARG A 314 -3.74 3.18 -13.20
N THR A 315 -4.83 2.61 -12.69
CA THR A 315 -4.98 1.23 -12.20
C THR A 315 -5.93 0.45 -13.10
N ALA A 316 -6.10 -0.85 -12.85
CA ALA A 316 -7.12 -1.66 -13.53
C ALA A 316 -8.56 -1.22 -13.19
N LYS A 317 -8.77 -0.47 -12.10
CA LYS A 317 -10.10 -0.06 -11.62
C LYS A 317 -10.48 1.36 -12.00
N LEU A 318 -9.50 2.23 -12.25
CA LEU A 318 -9.70 3.64 -12.58
C LEU A 318 -8.42 4.32 -13.07
N ALA A 319 -8.57 5.48 -13.71
CA ALA A 319 -7.53 6.48 -13.90
C ALA A 319 -7.89 7.77 -13.15
N ARG A 320 -6.88 8.52 -12.72
CA ARG A 320 -7.02 9.85 -12.10
C ARG A 320 -6.28 10.86 -12.94
N LEU A 321 -6.89 12.00 -13.22
CA LEU A 321 -6.27 13.08 -13.98
C LEU A 321 -6.39 14.41 -13.22
N ALA A 322 -5.35 15.24 -13.31
CA ALA A 322 -5.40 16.65 -12.95
C ALA A 322 -5.92 17.45 -14.15
N ARG A 323 -6.89 18.34 -13.91
CA ARG A 323 -7.42 19.23 -14.95
C ARG A 323 -6.39 20.27 -15.41
N PRO A 324 -6.56 20.90 -16.59
CA PRO A 324 -5.73 22.01 -17.03
C PRO A 324 -5.56 23.09 -15.95
N GLY A 325 -4.35 23.65 -15.84
CA GLY A 325 -4.02 24.66 -14.82
C GLY A 325 -3.70 24.10 -13.42
N ARG A 326 -3.79 22.79 -13.21
CA ARG A 326 -3.36 22.13 -11.97
C ARG A 326 -2.04 21.39 -12.14
N ARG A 327 -1.35 21.13 -11.02
CA ARG A 327 -0.15 20.27 -11.03
C ARG A 327 -0.58 18.81 -11.23
N ARG A 328 0.28 17.98 -11.81
CA ARG A 328 -0.04 16.59 -12.18
C ARG A 328 -0.61 15.78 -11.01
N TYR A 329 -0.11 15.98 -9.80
CA TYR A 329 -0.53 15.30 -8.57
C TYR A 329 -1.81 15.87 -7.92
N GLU A 330 -2.39 16.94 -8.47
CA GLU A 330 -3.62 17.54 -7.94
C GLU A 330 -4.85 17.04 -8.70
N SER A 331 -5.07 15.73 -8.67
CA SER A 331 -6.10 15.04 -9.46
C SER A 331 -7.51 15.49 -9.09
N SER A 332 -8.30 15.87 -10.09
CA SER A 332 -9.71 16.29 -9.91
C SER A 332 -10.67 15.59 -10.86
N VAL A 333 -10.20 14.55 -11.55
CA VAL A 333 -10.98 13.74 -12.50
C VAL A 333 -10.72 12.27 -12.21
N THR A 334 -11.77 11.45 -12.17
CA THR A 334 -11.66 9.98 -12.21
C THR A 334 -12.20 9.48 -13.54
N VAL A 335 -11.51 8.54 -14.20
CA VAL A 335 -12.04 7.78 -15.33
C VAL A 335 -12.16 6.33 -14.92
N PHE A 336 -13.36 5.77 -14.96
CA PHE A 336 -13.62 4.35 -14.75
C PHE A 336 -13.47 3.59 -16.06
N PRO A 337 -12.91 2.37 -16.03
CA PRO A 337 -12.73 1.55 -17.22
C PRO A 337 -14.07 1.07 -17.77
N ALA A 338 -14.08 0.71 -19.05
CA ALA A 338 -15.20 0.00 -19.65
C ALA A 338 -15.49 -1.31 -18.93
N ARG A 339 -16.76 -1.73 -18.93
CA ARG A 339 -17.25 -2.95 -18.27
C ARG A 339 -17.66 -4.01 -19.28
N LEU A 340 -17.71 -5.27 -18.82
CA LEU A 340 -18.13 -6.43 -19.62
C LEU A 340 -19.59 -6.37 -20.09
N ASP A 341 -20.41 -5.55 -19.43
CA ASP A 341 -21.83 -5.32 -19.77
C ASP A 341 -22.03 -4.33 -20.94
N GLY A 342 -20.94 -3.84 -21.54
CA GLY A 342 -21.00 -2.86 -22.63
C GLY A 342 -20.96 -1.40 -22.20
N THR A 343 -20.86 -1.12 -20.89
CA THR A 343 -20.63 0.25 -20.40
C THR A 343 -19.25 0.75 -20.86
N PRO A 344 -19.14 1.93 -21.52
CA PRO A 344 -17.86 2.47 -21.97
C PRO A 344 -17.00 2.99 -20.80
N GLU A 345 -15.80 3.52 -21.10
CA GLU A 345 -15.07 4.33 -20.12
C GLU A 345 -15.92 5.54 -19.71
N LEU A 346 -15.95 5.87 -18.41
CA LEU A 346 -16.76 6.96 -17.86
C LEU A 346 -15.93 7.86 -16.96
N SER A 347 -15.96 9.17 -17.18
CA SER A 347 -15.32 10.16 -16.33
C SER A 347 -16.28 10.85 -15.36
N VAL A 348 -15.73 11.24 -14.21
CA VAL A 348 -16.34 12.11 -13.20
C VAL A 348 -15.35 13.23 -12.87
N HIS A 349 -15.82 14.47 -12.94
CA HIS A 349 -15.03 15.68 -12.75
C HIS A 349 -15.53 16.42 -11.51
N PHE A 350 -14.66 16.62 -10.53
CA PHE A 350 -15.06 17.04 -9.18
C PHE A 350 -14.96 18.55 -8.92
N SER A 351 -14.47 19.33 -9.88
CA SER A 351 -14.21 20.77 -9.72
C SER A 351 -15.17 21.59 -10.58
N THR A 352 -15.84 22.58 -10.00
CA THR A 352 -16.68 23.55 -10.75
C THR A 352 -15.89 24.43 -11.72
N ASN A 353 -14.57 24.54 -11.51
CA ASN A 353 -13.64 25.18 -12.45
C ASN A 353 -13.18 24.26 -13.61
N ASP A 354 -13.77 23.07 -13.74
CA ASP A 354 -13.56 22.17 -14.86
C ASP A 354 -14.74 22.34 -15.82
N PRO A 355 -14.52 22.61 -17.13
CA PRO A 355 -15.63 22.76 -18.09
C PRO A 355 -16.48 21.49 -18.19
N LEU A 356 -15.94 20.34 -17.77
CA LEU A 356 -16.63 19.06 -17.73
C LEU A 356 -17.19 18.71 -16.34
N TYR A 357 -17.40 19.70 -15.46
CA TYR A 357 -17.86 19.48 -14.09
C TYR A 357 -19.08 18.56 -14.01
N SER A 358 -18.97 17.51 -13.19
CA SER A 358 -20.01 16.51 -13.01
C SER A 358 -20.99 16.93 -11.93
N GLU A 359 -22.07 17.58 -12.36
CA GLU A 359 -23.17 18.05 -11.52
C GLU A 359 -23.80 16.93 -10.68
N GLU A 360 -24.10 17.25 -9.43
CA GLU A 360 -24.82 16.38 -8.51
C GLU A 360 -26.34 16.53 -8.68
N HIS A 361 -27.05 15.42 -8.73
CA HIS A 361 -28.51 15.39 -8.74
C HIS A 361 -29.02 14.34 -7.76
N ARG A 362 -30.21 14.57 -7.21
CA ARG A 362 -30.90 13.60 -6.36
C ARG A 362 -31.69 12.64 -7.24
N ASP A 363 -31.39 11.36 -7.15
CA ASP A 363 -32.12 10.30 -7.81
C ASP A 363 -33.54 10.23 -7.23
N ALA A 364 -34.55 10.40 -8.08
CA ALA A 364 -35.94 10.54 -7.65
C ALA A 364 -36.54 9.25 -7.07
N GLU A 365 -36.03 8.08 -7.48
CA GLU A 365 -36.53 6.78 -7.06
C GLU A 365 -35.86 6.28 -5.77
N THR A 366 -34.55 6.46 -5.67
CA THR A 366 -33.74 5.92 -4.56
C THR A 366 -33.41 6.97 -3.50
N GLY A 367 -33.66 8.25 -3.77
CA GLY A 367 -33.32 9.38 -2.91
C GLY A 367 -31.82 9.63 -2.75
N ARG A 368 -30.96 8.82 -3.39
CA ARG A 368 -29.50 8.91 -3.30
C ARG A 368 -28.98 10.05 -4.15
N MET A 369 -27.92 10.72 -3.66
CA MET A 369 -27.18 11.68 -4.47
C MET A 369 -26.36 10.93 -5.52
N ARG A 370 -26.50 11.31 -6.79
CA ARG A 370 -25.71 10.82 -7.92
C ARG A 370 -25.01 11.97 -8.61
N ARG A 371 -23.96 11.65 -9.37
CA ARG A 371 -23.24 12.59 -10.23
C ARG A 371 -23.47 12.25 -11.69
N ARG A 372 -23.54 13.28 -12.54
CA ARG A 372 -23.45 13.09 -13.99
C ARG A 372 -22.09 12.46 -14.34
N VAL A 373 -22.08 11.59 -15.34
CA VAL A 373 -20.87 10.95 -15.87
C VAL A 373 -20.72 11.29 -17.36
N HIS A 374 -19.50 11.27 -17.86
CA HIS A 374 -19.20 11.54 -19.28
C HIS A 374 -18.50 10.34 -19.91
N ASP A 375 -18.95 9.92 -21.09
CA ASP A 375 -18.19 8.99 -21.92
C ASP A 375 -17.28 9.77 -22.89
N ALA A 376 -16.47 9.06 -23.68
CA ALA A 376 -15.55 9.68 -24.64
C ALA A 376 -16.27 10.61 -25.61
N PHE A 377 -17.42 10.20 -26.16
CA PHE A 377 -18.18 11.03 -27.09
C PHE A 377 -18.76 12.30 -26.43
N ALA A 378 -19.23 12.21 -25.18
CA ALA A 378 -19.68 13.40 -24.45
C ALA A 378 -18.53 14.39 -24.21
N VAL A 379 -17.34 13.90 -23.86
CA VAL A 379 -16.15 14.75 -23.70
C VAL A 379 -15.73 15.38 -25.03
N TYR A 380 -15.70 14.59 -26.11
CA TYR A 380 -15.45 15.08 -27.47
C TYR A 380 -16.42 16.20 -27.86
N THR A 381 -17.71 16.01 -27.60
CA THR A 381 -18.74 16.99 -27.96
C THR A 381 -18.58 18.29 -27.17
N MET A 382 -18.26 18.19 -25.88
CA MET A 382 -18.11 19.36 -25.02
C MET A 382 -16.82 20.13 -25.29
N LEU A 383 -15.71 19.45 -25.58
CA LEU A 383 -14.40 20.08 -25.76
C LEU A 383 -14.10 20.48 -27.21
N GLU A 384 -14.66 19.79 -28.21
CA GLU A 384 -14.35 20.02 -29.63
C GLU A 384 -15.51 20.62 -30.42
N HIS A 385 -16.73 20.59 -29.89
CA HIS A 385 -17.93 21.13 -30.54
C HIS A 385 -18.73 22.08 -29.63
N ASP A 386 -18.14 22.56 -28.53
CA ASP A 386 -18.76 23.48 -27.57
C ASP A 386 -20.15 23.02 -27.07
N GLY A 387 -20.38 21.72 -27.00
CA GLY A 387 -21.65 21.13 -26.59
C GLY A 387 -22.70 20.99 -27.71
N ASP A 388 -22.37 21.34 -28.97
CA ASP A 388 -23.22 21.09 -30.13
C ASP A 388 -23.20 19.61 -30.54
N TRP A 389 -24.13 18.86 -29.97
CA TRP A 389 -24.32 17.44 -30.26
C TRP A 389 -24.62 17.17 -31.74
N ARG A 390 -25.31 18.06 -32.44
CA ARG A 390 -25.71 17.84 -33.83
C ARG A 390 -24.51 17.95 -34.75
N ALA A 391 -23.64 18.94 -34.51
CA ALA A 391 -22.36 19.10 -35.19
C ALA A 391 -21.40 17.93 -34.89
N ALA A 392 -21.30 17.49 -33.64
CA ALA A 392 -20.48 16.34 -33.26
C ALA A 392 -20.91 15.05 -33.98
N TYR A 393 -22.22 14.77 -34.05
CA TYR A 393 -22.74 13.62 -34.79
C TYR A 393 -22.53 13.74 -36.30
N ALA A 394 -22.66 14.93 -36.88
CA ALA A 394 -22.41 15.15 -38.30
C ALA A 394 -20.93 14.89 -38.65
N THR A 395 -20.02 15.33 -37.79
CA THR A 395 -18.56 15.15 -37.96
C THR A 395 -18.17 13.67 -37.95
N ILE A 396 -18.66 12.90 -36.97
CA ILE A 396 -18.36 11.46 -36.92
C ILE A 396 -19.01 10.72 -38.09
N ARG A 397 -20.23 11.10 -38.48
CA ARG A 397 -20.92 10.49 -39.62
C ARG A 397 -20.15 10.70 -40.93
N ALA A 398 -19.47 11.83 -41.08
CA ALA A 398 -18.62 12.12 -42.25
C ALA A 398 -17.24 11.44 -42.17
N ALA A 399 -16.72 11.21 -40.96
CA ALA A 399 -15.41 10.59 -40.74
C ALA A 399 -15.43 9.05 -40.81
N ILE A 400 -16.59 8.42 -40.60
CA ILE A 400 -16.77 6.98 -40.77
C ILE A 400 -16.97 6.70 -42.26
N ASP A 401 -15.91 6.28 -42.93
CA ASP A 401 -15.98 5.71 -44.26
C ASP A 401 -16.64 4.32 -44.18
N TRP A 402 -17.90 4.24 -44.59
CA TRP A 402 -18.66 2.99 -44.62
C TRP A 402 -18.24 2.05 -45.76
N SER A 403 -17.24 2.42 -46.57
CA SER A 403 -16.83 1.66 -47.76
C SER A 403 -15.76 0.58 -47.51
N ALA A 404 -15.17 0.50 -46.31
CA ALA A 404 -14.05 -0.42 -46.05
C ALA A 404 -14.43 -1.80 -45.49
N ASP A 405 -15.71 -2.05 -45.15
CA ASP A 405 -16.16 -3.34 -44.56
C ASP A 405 -16.95 -4.22 -45.56
N VAL A 406 -16.92 -3.91 -46.86
CA VAL A 406 -17.51 -4.75 -47.93
C VAL A 406 -16.48 -5.04 -49.03
N ALA A 407 -15.34 -5.63 -48.67
CA ALA A 407 -14.55 -6.44 -49.60
C ALA A 407 -13.51 -7.29 -48.84
N GLU A 408 -13.70 -8.62 -48.93
CA GLU A 408 -12.86 -9.76 -48.50
C GLU A 408 -13.13 -10.39 -47.11
#